data_AF-A0A956WFD1-F1
#
_entry.id   AF-A0A956WFD1-F1
#
_cell.length_a   1.000
_cell.length_b   1.000
_cell.length_c   1.000
_cell.angle_alpha   90.00
_cell.angle_beta   90.00
_cell.angle_gamma   90.00
#
_symmetry.space_group_name_H-M   'P 1'
#
loop_
_entity.id
_entity.type
_entity.pdbx_description
1 polymer ?
#
loop_
_entity_poly.entity_id
_entity_poly.type
_entity_poly.pdbx_seq_one_letter_code
_entity_poly.pdbx_strand_id
1 'polypeptide(L)'
;MATQDISGGTVHELPADLHDALLADPKVLTLWEEITPLARNEFICWVEDAKQLKTRQRRIQRTSEELLEGKRRPCCWIGCVHRTDKAISPSVQGILEKRAKKSS
;
A
#
# COMPACT_ATOMS: atom_id res chain seq x y z
N MET A 1 13.79 -16.06 13.96
CA MET A 1 13.69 -15.41 12.63
C MET A 1 13.92 -13.94 12.85
N ALA A 2 14.88 -13.34 12.15
CA ALA A 2 15.18 -11.92 12.33
C ALA A 2 13.98 -11.12 11.82
N THR A 3 13.21 -10.53 12.74
CA THR A 3 12.23 -9.50 12.44
C THR A 3 13.00 -8.26 12.02
N GLN A 4 13.39 -8.20 10.75
CA GLN A 4 13.87 -6.95 10.18
C GLN A 4 12.69 -5.97 10.21
N ASP A 5 12.91 -4.84 10.87
CA ASP A 5 11.96 -3.74 10.93
C ASP A 5 11.96 -3.05 9.55
N ILE A 6 10.93 -3.31 8.74
CA ILE A 6 10.76 -2.71 7.41
C ILE A 6 9.87 -1.49 7.57
N SER A 7 10.27 -0.38 6.97
CA SER A 7 9.55 0.87 7.11
C SER A 7 8.13 0.81 6.54
N GLY A 8 7.15 1.29 7.31
CA GLY A 8 5.75 1.42 6.90
C GLY A 8 5.42 2.67 6.09
N GLY A 9 4.11 2.89 5.87
CA GLY A 9 3.57 4.11 5.29
C GLY A 9 3.34 5.21 6.32
N THR A 10 2.76 6.33 5.88
CA THR A 10 2.44 7.48 6.74
C THR A 10 1.16 7.27 7.57
N VAL A 11 0.14 6.65 6.97
CA VAL A 11 -1.17 6.41 7.59
C VAL A 11 -1.44 4.92 7.75
N HIS A 12 -0.88 4.11 6.85
CA HIS A 12 -1.04 2.66 6.86
C HIS A 12 0.23 1.97 7.36
N GLU A 13 0.06 1.03 8.29
CA GLU A 13 1.12 0.12 8.73
C GLU A 13 1.39 -0.96 7.68
N LEU A 14 2.62 -1.46 7.64
CA LEU A 14 3.01 -2.50 6.69
C LEU A 14 2.36 -3.84 7.08
N PRO A 15 1.49 -4.45 6.24
CA PRO A 15 0.88 -5.72 6.57
C PRO A 15 1.88 -6.87 6.43
N ALA A 16 1.72 -7.90 7.25
CA ALA A 16 2.66 -9.02 7.37
C ALA A 16 2.94 -9.74 6.04
N ASP A 17 1.92 -9.93 5.20
CA ASP A 17 2.10 -10.61 3.90
C ASP A 17 2.86 -9.78 2.87
N LEU A 18 2.78 -8.45 2.95
CA LEU A 18 3.63 -7.57 2.15
C LEU A 18 5.04 -7.52 2.74
N HIS A 19 5.18 -7.50 4.06
CA HIS A 19 6.48 -7.57 4.75
C HIS A 19 7.27 -8.82 4.33
N ASP A 20 6.64 -10.00 4.39
CA ASP A 20 7.25 -11.26 3.96
C ASP A 20 7.68 -11.23 2.48
N ALA A 21 6.85 -10.65 1.60
CA ALA A 21 7.16 -10.52 0.18
C ALA A 21 8.32 -9.57 -0.10
N LEU A 22 8.48 -8.50 0.69
CA LEU A 22 9.62 -7.59 0.59
C LEU A 22 10.90 -8.26 1.08
N LEU A 23 10.85 -9.04 2.17
CA LEU A 23 12.02 -9.78 2.67
C LEU A 23 12.50 -10.88 1.71
N ALA A 24 11.61 -11.41 0.87
CA ALA A 24 11.96 -12.45 -0.09
C ALA A 24 12.90 -11.95 -1.20
N ASP A 25 12.94 -10.65 -1.50
CA ASP A 25 13.85 -10.06 -2.49
C ASP A 25 14.60 -8.84 -1.92
N PRO A 26 15.90 -8.99 -1.59
CA PRO A 26 16.71 -7.90 -1.04
C PRO A 26 16.77 -6.64 -1.93
N LYS A 27 16.65 -6.78 -3.25
CA LYS A 27 16.63 -5.61 -4.15
C LYS A 27 15.34 -4.84 -4.01
N VAL A 28 14.21 -5.54 -3.95
CA VAL A 28 12.90 -4.93 -3.74
C VAL A 28 12.85 -4.26 -2.36
N LEU A 29 13.39 -4.91 -1.33
CA LEU A 29 13.50 -4.31 0.01
C LEU A 29 14.30 -3.02 -0.01
N THR A 30 15.46 -3.00 -0.68
CA THR A 30 16.27 -1.78 -0.82
C THR A 30 15.48 -0.67 -1.51
N LEU A 31 14.81 -0.98 -2.62
CA LEU A 31 13.98 -0.02 -3.34
C LEU A 31 12.79 0.48 -2.50
N TRP A 32 12.20 -0.38 -1.68
CA TRP A 32 11.16 -0.03 -0.72
C TRP A 32 11.67 0.95 0.33
N GLU A 33 12.87 0.73 0.85
CA GLU A 33 13.50 1.64 1.81
C GLU A 33 13.93 2.97 1.17
N GLU A 34 14.21 3.01 -0.12
CA GLU A 34 14.54 4.26 -0.83
C GLU A 34 13.33 5.14 -1.16
N ILE A 35 12.13 4.56 -1.28
CA ILE A 35 10.95 5.36 -1.60
C ILE A 35 10.47 6.18 -0.41
N THR A 36 9.85 7.32 -0.72
CA THR A 36 9.26 8.19 0.31
C THR A 36 8.21 7.44 1.14
N PRO A 37 8.02 7.80 2.42
CA PRO A 37 6.95 7.23 3.25
C PRO A 37 5.56 7.34 2.61
N LEU A 38 5.34 8.40 1.85
CA LEU A 38 4.09 8.62 1.12
C LEU A 38 3.91 7.62 -0.03
N ALA A 39 4.98 7.26 -0.74
CA ALA A 39 4.96 6.23 -1.77
C ALA A 39 4.67 4.84 -1.18
N ARG A 40 5.30 4.51 -0.04
CA ARG A 40 5.00 3.27 0.71
C ARG A 40 3.53 3.20 1.09
N ASN A 41 3.00 4.31 1.61
CA ASN A 41 1.59 4.44 1.97
C ASN A 41 0.64 4.14 0.80
N GLU A 42 1.00 4.55 -0.43
CA GLU A 42 0.19 4.23 -1.61
C GLU A 42 0.13 2.73 -1.91
N PHE A 43 1.28 2.06 -1.89
CA PHE A 43 1.35 0.62 -2.13
C PHE A 43 0.60 -0.16 -1.05
N ILE A 44 0.77 0.22 0.22
CA ILE A 44 0.08 -0.43 1.33
C ILE A 44 -1.44 -0.25 1.17
N CYS A 45 -1.92 0.99 1.04
CA CYS A 45 -3.36 1.25 0.89
C CYS A 45 -3.95 0.53 -0.33
N TRP A 46 -3.19 0.45 -1.43
CA TRP A 46 -3.61 -0.28 -2.61
C TRP A 46 -3.70 -1.79 -2.37
N VAL A 47 -2.73 -2.40 -1.67
CA VAL A 47 -2.80 -3.81 -1.30
C VAL A 47 -3.97 -4.08 -0.35
N GLU A 48 -4.19 -3.20 0.64
CA GLU A 48 -5.27 -3.33 1.62
C GLU A 48 -6.68 -3.16 1.05
N ASP A 49 -6.86 -2.31 0.03
CA ASP A 49 -8.16 -2.14 -0.63
C ASP A 49 -8.65 -3.43 -1.33
N ALA A 50 -7.77 -4.40 -1.59
CA ALA A 50 -8.15 -5.68 -2.19
C ALA A 50 -8.88 -6.59 -1.19
N LYS A 51 -10.21 -6.64 -1.31
CA LYS A 51 -11.08 -7.50 -0.49
C LYS A 51 -10.97 -9.00 -0.77
N GLN A 52 -10.51 -9.38 -1.96
CA GLN A 52 -10.34 -10.78 -2.36
C GLN A 52 -8.86 -11.18 -2.22
N LEU A 53 -8.61 -12.32 -1.56
CA LEU A 53 -7.25 -12.82 -1.32
C LEU A 53 -6.43 -12.96 -2.61
N LYS A 54 -7.02 -13.50 -3.68
CA LYS A 54 -6.36 -13.62 -4.99
C LYS A 54 -5.91 -12.27 -5.55
N THR A 55 -6.74 -11.24 -5.40
CA THR A 55 -6.41 -9.88 -5.84
C THR A 55 -5.32 -9.27 -4.96
N ARG A 56 -5.38 -9.49 -3.65
CA ARG A 56 -4.37 -9.04 -2.69
C ARG A 56 -2.99 -9.63 -3.01
N GLN A 57 -2.90 -10.95 -3.19
CA GLN A 57 -1.66 -11.63 -3.58
C GLN A 57 -1.10 -11.09 -4.90
N ARG A 58 -1.97 -10.88 -5.91
CA ARG A 58 -1.54 -10.29 -7.18
C ARG A 58 -1.03 -8.86 -7.00
N ARG A 59 -1.65 -8.04 -6.15
CA ARG A 59 -1.17 -6.67 -5.86
C ARG A 59 0.19 -6.69 -5.16
N ILE A 60 0.40 -7.62 -4.22
CA ILE A 60 1.69 -7.81 -3.54
C ILE A 60 2.79 -8.14 -4.54
N GLN A 61 2.56 -9.13 -5.42
CA GLN A 61 3.52 -9.48 -6.48
C GLN A 61 3.83 -8.26 -7.37
N ARG A 62 2.80 -7.53 -7.79
CA ARG A 62 2.96 -6.33 -8.61
C ARG A 62 3.70 -5.21 -7.90
N THR A 63 3.57 -5.07 -6.58
CA THR A 63 4.37 -4.09 -5.83
C THR A 63 5.86 -4.33 -6.07
N SER A 64 6.32 -5.58 -5.98
CA SER A 64 7.72 -5.93 -6.26
C SER A 64 8.12 -5.64 -7.71
N GLU A 65 7.30 -6.04 -8.69
CA GLU A 65 7.53 -5.79 -10.11
C GLU A 65 7.64 -4.28 -10.40
N GLU A 66 6.70 -3.49 -9.88
CA GLU A 66 6.64 -2.06 -10.13
C GLU A 66 7.80 -1.31 -9.48
N LEU A 67 8.25 -1.73 -8.29
CA LEU A 67 9.45 -1.18 -7.66
C LEU A 67 10.69 -1.46 -8.50
N LEU A 68 10.84 -2.69 -9.01
CA LEU A 68 11.95 -3.08 -9.90
C LEU A 68 11.93 -2.32 -11.23
N GLU A 69 10.74 -1.99 -11.73
CA GLU A 69 10.55 -1.10 -12.89
C GLU A 69 10.81 0.39 -12.58
N GLY A 70 11.17 0.73 -11.34
CA GLY A 70 11.46 2.09 -10.90
C GLY A 70 10.21 2.92 -10.61
N LYS A 71 9.02 2.32 -10.58
CA LYS A 71 7.78 3.02 -10.24
C LYS A 71 7.74 3.27 -8.74
N ARG A 72 7.27 4.46 -8.39
CA ARG A 72 7.20 4.94 -7.00
C ARG A 72 5.74 5.03 -6.51
N ARG A 73 4.77 4.57 -7.31
CA ARG A 73 3.34 4.48 -6.98
C ARG A 73 2.72 3.31 -7.76
N PRO A 74 1.67 2.67 -7.22
CA PRO A 74 0.97 1.62 -7.93
C PRO A 74 0.37 2.13 -9.25
N CYS A 75 0.57 1.42 -10.36
CA CYS A 75 -0.06 1.83 -11.61
C CYS A 75 -1.56 1.50 -11.62
N CYS A 76 -2.34 2.42 -12.20
CA CYS A 76 -3.81 2.41 -12.20
C CYS A 76 -4.44 2.56 -10.79
N TRP A 77 -3.74 3.22 -9.86
CA TRP A 77 -4.27 3.60 -8.55
C TRP A 77 -4.62 5.08 -8.49
N ILE A 78 -5.84 5.39 -8.05
CA ILE A 78 -6.35 6.77 -7.98
C ILE A 78 -5.70 7.59 -6.84
N GLY A 79 -5.11 6.90 -5.87
CA GLY A 79 -4.47 7.48 -4.71
C GLY A 79 -5.06 6.97 -3.40
N CYS A 80 -4.26 6.99 -2.32
CA CYS A 80 -4.78 6.71 -0.98
C CYS A 80 -5.81 7.79 -0.59
N VAL A 81 -7.04 7.37 -0.29
CA VAL A 81 -8.13 8.25 0.17
C VAL A 81 -7.96 8.73 1.61
N HIS A 82 -7.04 8.13 2.36
CA HIS A 82 -6.70 8.50 3.74
C HIS A 82 -5.54 9.51 3.81
N ARG A 83 -5.07 10.02 2.66
CA ARG A 83 -4.06 11.08 2.58
C ARG A 83 -4.53 12.32 3.36
N THR A 84 -3.65 12.83 4.21
CA THR A 84 -3.89 14.05 4.99
C THR A 84 -3.32 15.30 4.33
N ASP A 85 -2.51 15.15 3.27
CA ASP A 85 -1.90 16.26 2.51
C ASP A 85 -2.91 17.00 1.61
N LYS A 86 -4.07 16.39 1.33
CA LYS A 86 -5.11 16.97 0.48
C LYS A 86 -6.48 16.87 1.15
N ALA A 87 -7.25 17.94 1.08
CA ALA A 87 -8.64 17.91 1.52
C ALA A 87 -9.42 16.84 0.74
N ILE A 88 -10.12 15.97 1.46
CA ILE A 88 -10.99 14.94 0.88
C ILE A 88 -12.13 15.66 0.15
N SER A 89 -12.41 15.28 -1.10
CA SER A 89 -13.52 15.87 -1.84
C SER A 89 -14.87 15.41 -1.24
N PRO A 90 -15.93 16.24 -1.31
CA PRO A 90 -17.24 15.88 -0.74
C PRO A 90 -17.78 14.53 -1.26
N SER A 91 -17.51 14.21 -2.53
CA SER A 91 -17.93 12.94 -3.14
C SER A 91 -17.20 11.73 -2.56
N VAL A 92 -15.90 11.85 -2.28
CA VAL A 92 -15.10 10.78 -1.66
C VAL A 92 -15.52 10.59 -0.21
N GLN A 93 -15.75 11.68 0.52
CA GLN A 93 -16.24 11.64 1.90
C GLN A 93 -17.55 10.84 2.00
N GLY A 94 -18.52 11.11 1.11
CA GLY A 94 -19.79 10.37 1.11
C GLY A 94 -19.65 8.87 0.80
N ILE A 95 -18.61 8.44 0.06
CA ILE A 95 -18.33 7.01 -0.18
C ILE A 95 -17.75 6.36 1.09
N LEU A 96 -16.82 7.05 1.76
CA LEU A 96 -16.20 6.56 3.00
C LEU A 96 -17.24 6.35 4.10
N GLU A 97 -18.12 7.32 4.31
CA GLU A 97 -19.22 7.23 5.29
C GLU A 97 -20.15 6.04 5.02
N LYS A 98 -20.45 5.74 3.74
CA LYS A 98 -21.24 4.57 3.34
C LYS A 98 -20.51 3.25 3.61
N ARG A 99 -19.19 3.20 3.41
CA ARG A 99 -18.38 2.00 3.68
C ARG A 99 -18.33 1.71 5.18
N ALA A 100 -18.11 2.73 6.02
CA ALA A 100 -18.07 2.59 7.48
C ALA A 100 -19.37 2.01 8.05
N LYS A 101 -20.53 2.48 7.57
CA LYS A 101 -21.86 1.97 7.97
C LYS A 101 -22.13 0.52 7.57
N LYS A 102 -21.43 0.00 6.57
CA LYS A 102 -21.64 -1.37 6.05
C LYS A 102 -20.75 -2.42 6.74
N SER A 103 -19.77 -1.96 7.50
CA SER A 103 -18.84 -2.78 8.28
C SER A 103 -19.23 -2.87 9.76
N SER A 104 -20.38 -2.30 10.14
CA SER A 104 -20.97 -2.34 11.48
C SER A 104 -22.27 -3.14 11.51
#